data_AF-A0AA39FXD3-F1
#
_entry.id   AF-A0AA39FXD3-F1
#
_cell.length_a   1.000
_cell.length_b   1.000
_cell.length_c   1.000
_cell.angle_alpha   90.00
_cell.angle_beta   90.00
_cell.angle_gamma   90.00
#
_symmetry.space_group_name_H-M   'P 1'
#
loop_
_entity.id
_entity.type
_entity.pdbx_description
1 polymer ?
#
loop_
_entity_poly.entity_id
_entity_poly.type
_entity_poly.pdbx_seq_one_letter_code
_entity_poly.pdbx_strand_id
1 'polypeptide(L)'
;MTRNLTIAIFLASLTLIYAHCHKKCGENESNNICGHACEPSCGLRDFSAVLCIACSSKTRGCRCDSGFLRDEETGHCVDPEDCTKCDVGESRLACGRTCEGTCASPSQPEKCQLIRCAKQGCRCDLDKDFVRDTESGRCVLITDCPTSK
;
A
#
# COMPACT_ATOMS: atom_id res chain seq x y z
N MET A 1 -10.94 15.72 52.14
CA MET A 1 -10.66 16.28 50.78
C MET A 1 -9.71 15.42 49.96
N THR A 2 -8.65 14.85 50.55
CA THR A 2 -7.65 14.02 49.85
C THR A 2 -8.19 12.73 49.21
N ARG A 3 -9.14 12.03 49.86
CA ARG A 3 -9.71 10.77 49.36
C ARG A 3 -10.55 10.90 48.08
N ASN A 4 -11.25 12.03 47.92
CA ASN A 4 -12.04 12.28 46.71
C ASN A 4 -11.15 12.76 45.56
N LEU A 5 -10.06 13.45 45.88
CA LEU A 5 -9.04 13.88 44.91
C LEU A 5 -8.25 12.69 44.36
N THR A 6 -7.87 11.72 45.19
CA THR A 6 -7.19 10.50 44.73
C THR A 6 -8.08 9.62 43.85
N ILE A 7 -9.38 9.49 44.18
CA ILE A 7 -10.36 8.77 43.34
C ILE A 7 -10.52 9.47 41.98
N ALA A 8 -10.64 10.81 41.98
CA ALA A 8 -10.75 11.58 40.74
C ALA A 8 -9.51 11.41 39.83
N ILE A 9 -8.30 11.41 40.41
CA ILE A 9 -7.04 11.18 39.68
C ILE A 9 -6.99 9.76 39.10
N PHE A 10 -7.43 8.74 39.84
CA PHE A 10 -7.48 7.36 39.35
C PHE A 10 -8.50 7.16 38.22
N LEU A 11 -9.66 7.82 38.28
CA LEU A 11 -10.65 7.77 37.21
C LEU A 11 -10.18 8.54 35.96
N ALA A 12 -9.51 9.68 36.16
CA ALA A 12 -8.89 10.43 35.07
C ALA A 12 -7.75 9.64 34.40
N SER A 13 -6.92 8.93 35.18
CA SER A 13 -5.88 8.08 34.60
C SER A 13 -6.45 6.85 33.90
N LEU A 14 -7.48 6.19 34.44
CA LEU A 14 -8.16 5.08 33.77
C LEU A 14 -8.77 5.50 32.42
N THR A 15 -9.39 6.67 32.37
CA THR A 15 -9.99 7.21 31.14
C THR A 15 -8.94 7.61 30.11
N LEU A 16 -7.81 8.19 30.53
CA LEU A 16 -6.66 8.47 29.66
C LEU A 16 -6.02 7.19 29.11
N ILE A 17 -5.87 6.15 29.95
CA ILE A 17 -5.37 4.83 29.54
C ILE A 17 -6.32 4.18 28.53
N TYR A 18 -7.63 4.26 28.77
CA TYR A 18 -8.65 3.70 27.87
C TYR A 18 -8.67 4.42 26.51
N ALA A 19 -8.52 5.75 26.51
CA ALA A 19 -8.47 6.55 25.28
C ALA A 19 -7.21 6.26 24.42
N HIS A 20 -6.10 5.84 25.03
CA HIS A 20 -4.84 5.60 24.33
C HIS A 20 -4.77 4.22 23.62
N CYS A 21 -5.78 3.37 23.78
CA CYS A 21 -5.78 2.01 23.25
C CYS A 21 -6.69 1.80 22.02
N HIS A 22 -7.46 2.82 21.61
CA HIS A 22 -8.32 2.71 20.44
C HIS A 22 -7.71 3.46 19.26
N LYS A 23 -6.84 2.79 18.50
CA LYS A 23 -6.39 3.30 17.19
C LYS A 23 -7.63 3.40 16.32
N LYS A 24 -8.14 4.62 16.12
CA LYS A 24 -9.28 4.85 15.23
C LYS A 24 -8.84 4.55 13.80
N CYS A 25 -9.63 3.74 13.10
CA CYS A 25 -9.48 3.50 11.67
C CYS A 25 -10.12 4.64 10.88
N GLY A 26 -9.68 4.81 9.63
CA GLY A 26 -10.22 5.77 8.70
C GLY A 26 -11.61 5.40 8.18
N GLU A 27 -12.08 6.13 7.17
CA GLU A 27 -13.31 5.79 6.47
C GLU A 27 -13.19 4.44 5.76
N ASN A 28 -14.27 3.67 5.77
CA ASN A 28 -14.38 2.36 5.12
C ASN A 28 -13.37 1.31 5.59
N GLU A 29 -12.82 1.46 6.80
CA GLU A 29 -12.03 0.42 7.45
C GLU A 29 -12.35 0.28 8.93
N SER A 30 -12.24 -0.95 9.41
CA SER A 30 -12.50 -1.32 10.79
C SER A 30 -11.32 -2.09 11.39
N ASN A 31 -11.24 -2.10 12.72
CA ASN A 31 -10.19 -2.82 13.42
C ASN A 31 -10.39 -4.32 13.22
N ASN A 32 -9.38 -4.99 12.66
CA ASN A 32 -9.44 -6.39 12.29
C ASN A 32 -8.18 -7.12 12.78
N ILE A 33 -8.33 -8.38 13.22
CA ILE A 33 -7.20 -9.19 13.68
C ILE A 33 -6.16 -9.44 12.58
N CYS A 34 -6.58 -9.48 11.33
CA CYS A 34 -5.69 -9.63 10.18
C CYS A 34 -5.08 -8.30 9.73
N GLY A 35 -5.65 -7.15 10.14
CA GLY A 35 -5.29 -5.84 9.62
C GLY A 35 -5.16 -5.88 8.09
N HIS A 36 -4.01 -5.47 7.59
CA HIS A 36 -3.71 -5.37 6.16
C HIS A 36 -3.27 -6.70 5.51
N ALA A 37 -3.16 -7.80 6.28
CA ALA A 37 -2.66 -9.07 5.75
C ALA A 37 -3.61 -9.62 4.66
N CYS A 38 -3.19 -9.56 3.40
CA CYS A 38 -4.00 -9.92 2.23
C CYS A 38 -5.41 -9.33 2.25
N GLU A 39 -5.47 -8.04 2.53
CA GLU A 39 -6.64 -7.26 2.21
C GLU A 39 -6.68 -6.95 0.71
N PRO A 40 -7.86 -6.99 0.06
CA PRO A 40 -8.03 -6.51 -1.31
C PRO A 40 -7.52 -5.09 -1.49
N SER A 41 -6.84 -4.85 -2.60
CA SER A 41 -6.32 -3.54 -2.98
C SER A 41 -6.65 -3.22 -4.43
N CYS A 42 -6.43 -1.97 -4.82
CA CYS A 42 -6.62 -1.55 -6.21
C CYS A 42 -5.71 -2.32 -7.18
N GLY A 43 -4.50 -2.70 -6.75
CA GLY A 43 -3.55 -3.51 -7.51
C GLY A 43 -3.70 -5.04 -7.35
N LEU A 44 -4.44 -5.52 -6.34
CA LEU A 44 -4.59 -6.96 -6.07
C LEU A 44 -5.98 -7.29 -5.52
N ARG A 45 -6.84 -7.78 -6.42
CA ARG A 45 -8.20 -8.21 -6.07
C ARG A 45 -8.27 -9.72 -5.82
N ASP A 46 -7.39 -10.49 -6.46
CA ASP A 46 -7.30 -11.95 -6.30
C ASP A 46 -5.97 -12.34 -5.63
N PHE A 47 -6.07 -13.15 -4.58
CA PHE A 47 -4.94 -13.63 -3.78
C PHE A 47 -4.52 -15.06 -4.13
N SER A 48 -5.14 -15.69 -5.12
CA SER A 48 -4.87 -17.08 -5.54
C SER A 48 -3.39 -17.37 -5.84
N ALA A 49 -2.65 -16.35 -6.30
CA ALA A 49 -1.23 -16.43 -6.64
C ALA A 49 -0.28 -15.80 -5.59
N VAL A 50 -0.80 -15.33 -4.44
CA VAL A 50 -0.02 -14.52 -3.48
C VAL A 50 0.11 -15.23 -2.13
N LEU A 51 1.36 -15.39 -1.67
CA LEU A 51 1.63 -15.88 -0.32
C LEU A 51 1.45 -14.75 0.71
N CYS A 52 0.36 -14.84 1.45
CA CYS A 52 -0.01 -13.90 2.50
C CYS A 52 0.79 -14.10 3.78
N ILE A 53 1.04 -13.00 4.51
CA ILE A 53 1.41 -13.13 5.93
C ILE A 53 0.22 -13.77 6.66
N ALA A 54 0.50 -14.75 7.51
CA ALA A 54 -0.53 -15.40 8.30
C ALA A 54 -1.25 -14.40 9.20
N CYS A 55 -2.58 -14.37 9.12
CA CYS A 55 -3.41 -13.57 10.01
C CYS A 55 -3.23 -14.03 11.46
N SER A 56 -2.84 -13.11 12.34
CA SER A 56 -2.62 -13.38 13.76
C SER A 56 -2.79 -12.11 14.59
N SER A 57 -2.74 -12.22 15.92
CA SER A 57 -2.74 -11.04 16.79
C SER A 57 -1.62 -10.03 16.48
N LYS A 58 -0.53 -10.46 15.83
CA LYS A 58 0.59 -9.61 15.41
C LYS A 58 0.28 -8.75 14.17
N THR A 59 -0.70 -9.14 13.36
CA THR A 59 -1.12 -8.40 12.17
C THR A 59 -2.31 -7.47 12.43
N ARG A 60 -2.79 -7.41 13.68
CA ARG A 60 -3.96 -6.61 14.04
C ARG A 60 -3.76 -5.15 13.66
N GLY A 61 -4.77 -4.59 13.00
CA GLY A 61 -4.76 -3.21 12.53
C GLY A 61 -6.06 -2.87 11.83
N CYS A 62 -6.09 -1.73 11.15
CA CYS A 62 -7.23 -1.38 10.31
C CYS A 62 -7.24 -2.26 9.05
N ARG A 63 -8.43 -2.58 8.57
CA ARG A 63 -8.64 -3.36 7.35
C ARG A 63 -9.82 -2.77 6.62
N CYS A 64 -9.73 -2.65 5.30
CA CYS A 64 -10.86 -2.21 4.50
C CYS A 64 -12.07 -3.11 4.74
N ASP A 65 -13.22 -2.48 4.91
CA ASP A 65 -14.49 -3.18 5.04
C ASP A 65 -14.84 -3.90 3.74
N SER A 66 -15.77 -4.87 3.81
CA SER A 66 -16.13 -5.67 2.65
C SER A 66 -16.69 -4.81 1.52
N GLY A 67 -16.13 -4.96 0.31
CA GLY A 67 -16.50 -4.17 -0.88
C GLY A 67 -15.54 -3.04 -1.20
N PHE A 68 -14.76 -2.57 -0.22
CA PHE A 68 -13.76 -1.52 -0.41
C PHE A 68 -12.38 -2.12 -0.70
N LEU A 69 -11.59 -1.37 -1.46
CA LEU A 69 -10.22 -1.71 -1.80
C LEU A 69 -9.26 -0.71 -1.17
N ARG A 70 -8.13 -1.18 -0.67
CA ARG A 70 -7.07 -0.24 -0.31
C ARG A 70 -6.48 0.38 -1.58
N ASP A 71 -6.60 1.68 -1.70
CA ASP A 71 -5.80 2.46 -2.63
C ASP A 71 -4.42 2.66 -2.02
N GLU A 72 -3.41 2.17 -2.71
CA GLU A 72 -2.05 2.11 -2.19
C GLU A 72 -1.31 3.43 -2.36
N GLU A 73 -1.81 4.29 -3.24
CA GLU A 73 -1.27 5.65 -3.43
C GLU A 73 -1.65 6.53 -2.24
N THR A 74 -2.93 6.50 -1.85
CA THR A 74 -3.46 7.35 -0.77
C THR A 74 -3.43 6.66 0.60
N GLY A 75 -3.41 5.33 0.62
CA GLY A 75 -3.54 4.50 1.82
C GLY A 75 -4.99 4.32 2.31
N HIS A 76 -5.97 4.93 1.65
CA HIS A 76 -7.38 4.91 2.04
C HIS A 76 -8.13 3.70 1.46
N CYS A 77 -9.24 3.34 2.11
CA CYS A 77 -10.17 2.33 1.59
C CYS A 77 -11.23 3.02 0.73
N VAL A 78 -11.21 2.73 -0.56
CA VAL A 78 -12.03 3.41 -1.58
C VAL A 78 -12.92 2.40 -2.29
N ASP A 79 -13.97 2.90 -2.95
CA ASP A 79 -14.76 2.09 -3.85
C ASP A 79 -13.90 1.61 -5.03
N PRO A 80 -14.19 0.43 -5.62
CA PRO A 80 -13.38 -0.13 -6.70
C PRO A 80 -13.24 0.76 -7.95
N GLU A 81 -14.18 1.69 -8.14
CA GLU A 81 -14.21 2.67 -9.24
C GLU A 81 -13.34 3.89 -8.95
N ASP A 82 -13.10 4.18 -7.67
CA ASP A 82 -12.34 5.34 -7.17
C ASP A 82 -10.85 5.03 -6.96
N CYS A 83 -10.41 3.83 -7.35
CA CYS A 83 -9.00 3.46 -7.34
C CYS A 83 -8.15 4.47 -8.13
N THR A 84 -7.08 4.98 -7.48
CA THR A 84 -6.12 5.85 -8.15
C THR A 84 -5.53 5.14 -9.37
N LYS A 85 -5.60 5.81 -10.53
CA LYS A 85 -5.08 5.28 -11.79
C LYS A 85 -3.59 5.53 -11.88
N CYS A 86 -2.85 4.59 -12.50
CA CYS A 86 -1.46 4.86 -12.87
C CYS A 86 -1.39 5.80 -14.06
N ASP A 87 -0.23 6.44 -14.21
CA ASP A 87 0.05 7.26 -15.38
C ASP A 87 0.17 6.39 -16.65
N VAL A 88 0.19 7.05 -17.80
CA VAL A 88 0.34 6.37 -19.09
C VAL A 88 1.66 5.59 -19.11
N GLY A 89 1.59 4.33 -19.55
CA GLY A 89 2.74 3.44 -19.61
C GLY A 89 3.08 2.78 -18.27
N GLU A 90 2.31 3.04 -17.22
CA GLU A 90 2.46 2.39 -15.92
C GLU A 90 1.37 1.35 -15.68
N SER A 91 1.77 0.25 -15.03
CA SER A 91 0.89 -0.79 -14.54
C SER A 91 0.96 -0.85 -13.02
N ARG A 92 -0.19 -1.05 -12.37
CA ARG A 92 -0.26 -1.22 -10.92
C ARG A 92 0.12 -2.64 -10.56
N LEU A 93 1.28 -2.81 -9.95
CA LEU A 93 1.79 -4.11 -9.54
C LEU A 93 1.72 -4.22 -8.02
N ALA A 94 0.86 -5.08 -7.51
CA ALA A 94 0.81 -5.35 -6.08
C ALA A 94 1.94 -6.28 -5.60
N CYS A 95 2.50 -7.05 -6.52
CA CYS A 95 3.61 -7.96 -6.30
C CYS A 95 4.50 -8.01 -7.54
N GLY A 96 5.75 -8.42 -7.35
CA GLY A 96 6.70 -8.54 -8.45
C GLY A 96 8.08 -8.07 -8.05
N ARG A 97 8.74 -7.32 -8.92
CA ARG A 97 10.11 -6.84 -8.73
C ARG A 97 10.09 -5.33 -8.45
N THR A 98 10.98 -4.84 -7.59
CA THR A 98 11.06 -3.41 -7.23
C THR A 98 11.50 -2.51 -8.37
N CYS A 99 12.08 -3.10 -9.40
CA CYS A 99 12.80 -2.40 -10.45
C CYS A 99 11.99 -2.48 -11.74
N GLU A 100 11.89 -1.33 -12.38
CA GLU A 100 11.49 -1.16 -13.77
C GLU A 100 12.73 -0.87 -14.62
N GLY A 101 12.63 -1.02 -15.94
CA GLY A 101 13.69 -0.60 -16.85
C GLY A 101 13.73 0.92 -16.94
N THR A 102 14.88 1.44 -17.33
CA THR A 102 15.06 2.87 -17.64
C THR A 102 15.52 3.04 -19.06
N CYS A 103 15.46 4.25 -19.61
CA CYS A 103 16.02 4.50 -20.95
C CYS A 103 17.50 4.15 -21.08
N ALA A 104 18.29 4.25 -19.99
CA ALA A 104 19.69 3.83 -19.98
C ALA A 104 19.88 2.30 -19.86
N SER A 105 18.87 1.59 -19.36
CA SER A 105 18.87 0.14 -19.15
C SER A 105 17.46 -0.40 -19.36
N PRO A 106 17.04 -0.61 -20.62
CA PRO A 106 15.63 -0.86 -20.95
C PRO A 106 15.14 -2.26 -20.58
N SER A 107 16.05 -3.15 -20.18
CA SER A 107 15.72 -4.41 -19.55
C SER A 107 15.61 -4.26 -18.04
N GLN A 108 14.81 -5.12 -17.41
CA GLN A 108 14.80 -5.22 -15.97
C GLN A 108 16.22 -5.48 -15.42
N PRO A 109 16.66 -4.76 -14.37
CA PRO A 109 17.96 -4.99 -13.77
C PRO A 109 18.17 -6.45 -13.37
N GLU A 110 19.34 -6.99 -13.70
CA GLU A 110 19.71 -8.39 -13.43
C GLU A 110 19.63 -8.71 -11.92
N LYS A 111 19.98 -7.72 -11.09
CA LYS A 111 19.74 -7.73 -9.65
C LYS A 111 18.55 -6.86 -9.32
N CYS A 112 17.42 -7.50 -9.05
CA CYS A 112 16.24 -6.80 -8.55
C CYS A 112 15.70 -7.45 -7.28
N GLN A 113 15.30 -6.63 -6.31
CA GLN A 113 14.64 -7.13 -5.11
C GLN A 113 13.21 -7.54 -5.47
N LEU A 114 12.79 -8.70 -4.97
CA LEU A 114 11.38 -9.09 -5.02
C LEU A 114 10.60 -8.22 -4.03
N ILE A 115 9.57 -7.55 -4.53
CA ILE A 115 8.54 -6.95 -3.71
C ILE A 115 7.74 -8.09 -3.08
N ARG A 116 7.85 -8.22 -1.75
CA ARG A 116 6.79 -8.86 -0.98
C ARG A 116 5.52 -8.07 -1.23
N CYS A 117 4.38 -8.74 -1.40
CA CYS A 117 3.10 -8.21 -1.88
C CYS A 117 2.41 -7.14 -1.00
N ALA A 118 3.20 -6.31 -0.32
CA ALA A 118 2.83 -5.26 0.62
C ALA A 118 3.48 -3.90 0.28
N LYS A 119 4.37 -3.81 -0.72
CA LYS A 119 4.82 -2.53 -1.32
C LYS A 119 4.23 -2.41 -2.71
N GLN A 120 3.04 -1.82 -2.77
CA GLN A 120 2.19 -1.77 -3.94
C GLN A 120 2.31 -0.36 -4.56
N GLY A 121 2.29 -0.24 -5.88
CA GLY A 121 2.42 1.06 -6.55
C GLY A 121 2.49 0.96 -8.08
N CYS A 122 2.47 2.12 -8.73
CA CYS A 122 2.62 2.23 -10.18
C CYS A 122 4.07 2.06 -10.60
N ARG A 123 4.28 1.30 -11.70
CA ARG A 123 5.59 1.08 -12.32
C ARG A 123 5.46 0.99 -13.82
N CYS A 124 6.51 1.35 -14.55
CA CYS A 124 6.52 1.21 -16.00
C CYS A 124 6.25 -0.24 -16.41
N ASP A 125 5.33 -0.40 -17.36
CA ASP A 125 4.90 -1.69 -17.88
C ASP A 125 5.90 -2.24 -18.89
N LEU A 126 6.93 -2.93 -18.37
CA LEU A 126 7.98 -3.53 -19.18
C LEU A 126 7.45 -4.59 -20.17
N ASP A 127 6.34 -5.27 -19.85
CA ASP A 127 5.74 -6.26 -20.76
C ASP A 127 5.10 -5.60 -21.99
N LYS A 128 4.92 -4.27 -21.95
CA LYS A 128 4.47 -3.42 -23.05
C LYS A 128 5.56 -2.48 -23.56
N ASP A 129 6.83 -2.80 -23.29
CA ASP A 129 8.00 -2.02 -23.72
C ASP A 129 8.06 -0.58 -23.17
N PHE A 130 7.42 -0.31 -22.02
CA PHE A 130 7.55 0.97 -21.32
C PHE A 130 8.70 0.95 -20.31
N VAL A 131 9.55 1.97 -20.36
CA VAL A 131 10.68 2.18 -19.45
C VAL A 131 10.67 3.59 -18.90
N ARG A 132 11.25 3.80 -17.72
CA ARG A 132 11.31 5.13 -17.11
C ARG A 132 12.37 5.97 -17.80
N ASP A 133 11.95 7.07 -18.39
CA ASP A 133 12.84 8.17 -18.69
C ASP A 133 13.19 8.87 -17.37
N THR A 134 14.44 8.77 -16.95
CA THR A 134 14.90 9.35 -15.69
C THR A 134 14.97 10.87 -15.73
N GLU A 135 14.96 11.49 -16.91
CA GLU A 135 14.97 12.94 -17.05
C GLU A 135 13.57 13.53 -16.81
N SER A 136 12.54 13.02 -17.51
CA SER A 136 11.15 13.47 -17.31
C SER A 136 10.45 12.81 -16.12
N GLY A 137 10.96 11.68 -15.65
CA GLY A 137 10.31 10.84 -14.65
C GLY A 137 9.15 9.99 -15.17
N ARG A 138 8.79 10.10 -16.46
CA ARG A 138 7.64 9.42 -17.06
C ARG A 138 8.05 8.06 -17.67
N CYS A 139 7.07 7.18 -17.80
CA CYS A 139 7.24 5.97 -18.59
C CYS A 139 7.02 6.30 -20.07
N VAL A 140 7.99 5.92 -20.90
CA VAL A 140 7.96 6.10 -22.36
C VAL A 140 8.25 4.77 -23.03
N LEU A 141 7.88 4.61 -24.30
CA LEU A 141 8.32 3.44 -25.07
C LEU A 141 9.84 3.44 -25.16
N ILE A 142 10.46 2.26 -25.16
CA ILE A 142 11.92 2.11 -25.35
C ILE A 142 12.38 2.84 -26.63
N THR A 143 11.56 2.84 -27.68
CA THR A 143 11.83 3.51 -28.96
C THR A 143 11.83 5.04 -28.86
N ASP A 144 11.17 5.58 -27.84
CA ASP A 144 10.99 7.02 -27.63
C ASP A 144 12.00 7.56 -26.61
N CYS A 145 12.90 6.71 -26.13
CA CYS A 145 13.95 7.11 -25.21
C CYS A 145 14.83 8.21 -25.83
N PRO A 146 15.16 9.26 -25.07
CA PRO A 146 16.02 10.31 -25.57
C PRO A 146 17.38 9.71 -25.93
N THR A 147 17.78 9.86 -27.20
CA THR A 147 19.15 9.56 -27.61
C THR A 147 20.07 10.47 -26.81
N SER A 148 20.92 9.87 -25.98
CA SER A 148 21.92 10.58 -25.16
C SER A 148 22.58 11.70 -25.96
N LYS A 149 22.44 12.95 -25.49
CA LYS A 149 23.21 14.09 -26.01
C LYS A 149 24.65 14.04 -25.51
#